data_AF-A0A969C6I5-F1
#
_entry.id   AF-A0A969C6I5-F1
#
_cell.length_a   1.000
_cell.length_b   1.000
_cell.length_c   1.000
_cell.angle_alpha   90.00
_cell.angle_beta   90.00
_cell.angle_gamma   90.00
#
_symmetry.space_group_name_H-M   'P 1'
#
loop_
_entity.id
_entity.type
_entity.pdbx_description
1 polymer ?
#
loop_
_entity_poly.entity_id
_entity_poly.type
_entity_poly.pdbx_seq_one_letter_code
_entity_poly.pdbx_strand_id
1 'polypeptide(L)'
;MPGFDNFNLWDDAIHPLFLNTGVYLSSFGLLLLLCAAMFFFAADSRKPNDSQALKAVQTVAPDAAPNFGAAQNANQQIDFFREMAEKTGQQLTKEQQEMLRKRSEQIAQEADSAKSGEVKEIPPAVVYDEEAEFQKMNEMINKTRQAQLESAIGKPSEDEQINAISVYQRVSTWAGPFIFLAGITFLWGIFYLPVAYIVAAYTRNIRSVFNPAIGLDTIKRLGFDYVKILLMAFLLWIIAGGIGYALSLVFAPFDLPRLGNIPVIAVSSVVTFYLSIVFSIILGSALYKNSDKFPLFKTI
;
A
#
# COMPACT_ATOMS: atom_id res chain seq x y z
N MET A 1 47.95 1.31 16.46
CA MET A 1 46.57 1.81 16.37
C MET A 1 46.64 3.31 16.21
N PRO A 2 45.98 3.94 15.23
CA PRO A 2 45.79 5.39 15.26
C PRO A 2 45.06 5.76 16.57
N GLY A 3 45.57 6.74 17.31
CA GLY A 3 44.96 7.21 18.54
C GLY A 3 43.65 7.96 18.29
N PHE A 4 42.81 8.08 19.33
CA PHE A 4 41.60 8.92 19.28
C PHE A 4 41.90 10.42 19.15
N ASP A 5 43.17 10.82 19.23
CA ASP A 5 43.60 12.22 19.14
C ASP A 5 43.29 12.87 17.78
N ASN A 6 43.12 12.06 16.74
CA ASN A 6 42.72 12.51 15.40
C ASN A 6 41.21 12.37 15.14
N PHE A 7 40.43 11.94 16.13
CA PHE A 7 38.99 11.78 15.95
C PHE A 7 38.32 13.14 15.90
N ASN A 8 37.68 13.45 14.77
CA ASN A 8 36.83 14.60 14.63
C ASN A 8 35.39 14.12 14.44
N LEU A 9 34.51 14.43 15.39
CA LEU A 9 33.08 14.07 15.34
C LEU A 9 32.44 14.48 14.00
N TRP A 10 32.82 15.65 13.47
CA TRP A 10 32.29 16.11 12.20
C TRP A 10 32.75 15.25 11.02
N ASP A 11 34.06 15.04 10.87
CA ASP A 11 34.63 14.36 9.69
C ASP A 11 34.44 12.84 9.73
N ASP A 12 34.38 12.25 10.92
CA ASP A 12 34.38 10.80 11.12
C ASP A 12 32.98 10.22 11.39
N ALA A 13 32.05 11.01 11.95
CA ALA A 13 30.69 10.53 12.25
C ALA A 13 29.61 11.25 11.44
N ILE A 14 29.59 12.58 11.49
CA ILE A 14 28.48 13.37 10.92
C ILE A 14 28.57 13.43 9.39
N HIS A 15 29.75 13.70 8.84
CA HIS A 15 29.95 13.81 7.40
C HIS A 15 29.68 12.50 6.65
N PRO A 16 30.16 11.32 7.10
CA PRO A 16 29.80 10.04 6.48
C PRO A 16 28.31 9.74 6.55
N LEU A 17 27.61 10.17 7.61
CA LEU A 17 26.16 10.03 7.72
C LEU A 17 25.45 10.84 6.63
N PHE A 18 25.83 12.10 6.40
CA PHE A 18 25.28 12.91 5.31
C PHE A 18 25.59 12.34 3.93
N LEU A 19 26.81 11.81 3.73
CA LEU A 19 27.17 11.13 2.48
C LEU A 19 26.30 9.89 2.25
N ASN A 20 26.07 9.07 3.28
CA ASN A 20 25.21 7.90 3.18
C ASN A 20 23.76 8.29 2.83
N THR A 21 23.21 9.33 3.47
CA THR A 21 21.89 9.87 3.11
C THR A 21 21.87 10.37 1.66
N GLY A 22 22.92 11.06 1.23
CA GLY A 22 23.08 11.51 -0.16
C GLY A 22 23.11 10.35 -1.16
N VAL A 23 23.76 9.24 -0.81
CA VAL A 23 23.80 8.02 -1.64
C VAL A 23 22.41 7.42 -1.83
N TYR A 24 21.63 7.28 -0.76
CA TYR A 24 20.25 6.78 -0.87
C TYR A 24 19.37 7.73 -1.67
N LEU A 25 19.52 9.04 -1.46
CA LEU A 25 18.69 10.03 -2.14
C LEU A 25 19.08 10.18 -3.62
N SER A 26 20.34 10.02 -4.00
CA SER A 26 20.74 10.03 -5.41
C SER A 26 20.31 8.75 -6.14
N SER A 27 20.34 7.60 -5.44
CA SER A 27 19.97 6.31 -6.02
C SER A 27 18.45 6.15 -6.13
N PHE A 28 17.71 6.42 -5.06
CA PHE A 28 16.25 6.19 -4.98
C PHE A 28 15.41 7.47 -5.02
N GLY A 29 16.02 8.65 -5.17
CA GLY A 29 15.29 9.93 -5.20
C GLY A 29 14.25 10.01 -6.30
N LEU A 30 14.53 9.46 -7.48
CA LEU A 30 13.55 9.39 -8.58
C LEU A 30 12.32 8.55 -8.20
N LEU A 31 12.53 7.43 -7.51
CA LEU A 31 11.44 6.59 -7.02
C LEU A 31 10.63 7.33 -5.94
N LEU A 32 11.30 8.02 -5.00
CA LEU A 32 10.63 8.80 -3.95
C LEU A 32 9.80 9.95 -4.55
N LEU A 33 10.33 10.66 -5.55
CA LEU A 33 9.60 11.71 -6.27
C LEU A 33 8.38 11.13 -7.00
N LEU A 34 8.53 9.95 -7.60
CA LEU A 34 7.41 9.26 -8.26
C LEU A 34 6.33 8.83 -7.25
N CYS A 35 6.72 8.28 -6.10
CA CYS A 35 5.79 7.95 -5.02
C CYS A 35 5.07 9.18 -4.50
N ALA A 36 5.77 10.30 -4.31
CA ALA A 36 5.15 11.57 -3.93
C ALA A 36 4.16 12.06 -4.99
N ALA A 37 4.54 12.01 -6.28
CA ALA A 37 3.66 12.39 -7.38
C ALA A 37 2.40 11.50 -7.44
N MET A 38 2.55 10.19 -7.25
CA MET A 38 1.41 9.26 -7.16
C MET A 38 0.52 9.60 -5.96
N PHE A 39 1.11 9.91 -4.80
CA PHE A 39 0.36 10.31 -3.61
C PHE A 39 -0.45 11.59 -3.85
N PHE A 40 0.18 12.64 -4.40
CA PHE A 40 -0.50 13.88 -4.74
C PHE A 40 -1.58 13.69 -5.81
N PHE A 41 -1.33 12.85 -6.82
CA PHE A 41 -2.32 12.50 -7.84
C PHE A 41 -3.53 11.77 -7.24
N ALA A 42 -3.30 10.82 -6.34
CA ALA A 42 -4.36 10.09 -5.65
C ALA A 42 -5.14 11.01 -4.68
N ALA A 43 -4.46 11.96 -4.02
CA ALA A 43 -5.09 12.95 -3.16
C ALA A 43 -5.94 13.95 -3.96
N ASP A 44 -5.44 14.43 -5.10
CA ASP A 44 -6.17 15.37 -5.96
C ASP A 44 -7.36 14.71 -6.66
N SER A 45 -7.26 13.41 -6.95
CA SER A 45 -8.37 12.63 -7.51
C SER A 45 -9.59 12.57 -6.59
N ARG A 46 -9.45 12.81 -5.28
CA ARG A 46 -10.55 12.85 -4.31
C ARG A 46 -11.36 14.13 -4.36
N LYS A 47 -10.86 15.19 -5.00
CA LYS A 47 -11.64 16.41 -5.16
C LYS A 47 -12.72 16.14 -6.20
N PRO A 48 -14.01 16.41 -5.91
CA PRO A 48 -15.06 16.29 -6.90
C PRO A 48 -14.71 17.24 -8.05
N ASN A 49 -14.41 16.67 -9.21
CA ASN A 49 -14.24 17.45 -10.41
C ASN A 49 -15.65 17.93 -10.82
N ASP A 50 -15.94 19.22 -10.69
CA ASP A 50 -17.18 19.86 -11.17
C ASP A 50 -17.49 19.50 -12.64
N SER A 51 -16.47 19.14 -13.41
CA SER A 51 -16.58 18.68 -14.80
C SER A 51 -17.20 17.29 -14.99
N GLN A 52 -17.20 16.41 -13.98
CA GLN A 52 -17.92 15.12 -14.05
C GLN A 52 -19.39 15.25 -13.65
N ALA A 53 -19.73 16.19 -12.75
CA ALA A 53 -21.12 16.57 -12.53
C ALA A 53 -21.73 17.17 -13.82
N LEU A 54 -20.99 18.04 -14.52
CA LEU A 54 -21.37 18.59 -15.82
C LEU A 54 -21.53 17.52 -16.92
N LYS A 55 -20.64 16.52 -16.97
CA LYS A 55 -20.73 15.43 -17.96
C LYS A 55 -21.83 14.42 -17.64
N ALA A 56 -22.06 14.10 -16.36
CA ALA A 56 -23.17 13.25 -15.94
C ALA A 56 -24.53 13.89 -16.25
N VAL A 57 -24.64 15.21 -16.05
CA VAL A 57 -25.84 15.99 -16.43
C VAL A 57 -26.02 16.02 -17.96
N GLN A 58 -24.96 16.18 -18.74
CA GLN A 58 -25.03 16.12 -20.22
C GLN A 58 -25.38 14.75 -20.79
N THR A 59 -24.97 13.66 -20.13
CA THR A 59 -25.32 12.29 -20.58
C THR A 59 -26.74 11.87 -20.22
N VAL A 60 -27.32 12.47 -19.18
CA VAL A 60 -28.70 12.18 -18.74
C VAL A 60 -29.72 13.12 -19.39
N ALA A 61 -29.32 14.34 -19.81
CA ALA A 61 -30.19 15.28 -20.51
C ALA A 61 -29.41 16.15 -21.52
N PRO A 62 -29.23 15.70 -22.78
CA PRO A 62 -28.45 16.43 -23.79
C PRO A 62 -29.05 17.77 -24.22
N ASP A 63 -30.34 18.00 -23.97
CA ASP A 63 -31.03 19.26 -24.33
C ASP A 63 -31.00 20.33 -23.23
N ALA A 64 -30.33 20.06 -22.11
CA ALA A 64 -30.26 20.97 -20.97
C ALA A 64 -28.99 21.84 -20.97
N ALA A 65 -28.83 22.71 -21.98
CA ALA A 65 -28.16 24.01 -21.80
C ALA A 65 -28.46 24.95 -22.98
N PRO A 66 -28.59 26.28 -22.79
CA PRO A 66 -28.46 27.06 -21.55
C PRO A 66 -29.77 27.80 -21.23
N ASN A 67 -30.36 27.57 -20.06
CA ASN A 67 -31.31 28.54 -19.52
C ASN A 67 -31.09 28.70 -18.02
N PHE A 68 -30.74 29.92 -17.64
CA PHE A 68 -30.62 30.38 -16.26
C PHE A 68 -31.98 30.21 -15.55
N GLY A 69 -32.23 29.04 -14.99
CA GLY A 69 -33.43 28.71 -14.22
C GLY A 69 -33.29 27.48 -13.31
N ALA A 70 -32.10 26.87 -13.26
CA ALA A 70 -31.85 25.57 -12.61
C ALA A 70 -31.92 25.58 -11.06
N ALA A 71 -32.11 26.74 -10.43
CA ALA A 71 -32.32 26.82 -8.98
C ALA A 71 -33.77 26.55 -8.53
N GLN A 72 -34.75 26.71 -9.43
CA GLN A 72 -36.17 26.54 -9.08
C GLN A 72 -36.65 25.08 -9.19
N ASN A 73 -36.05 24.29 -10.09
CA ASN A 73 -36.43 22.90 -10.33
C ASN A 73 -35.70 21.89 -9.42
N ALA A 74 -34.59 22.27 -8.77
CA ALA A 74 -33.91 21.42 -7.81
C ALA A 74 -34.80 21.13 -6.59
N ASN A 75 -35.58 22.12 -6.13
CA ASN A 75 -36.54 21.93 -5.03
C ASN A 75 -37.69 20.97 -5.43
N GLN A 76 -38.16 21.05 -6.68
CA GLN A 76 -39.20 20.13 -7.18
C GLN A 76 -38.71 18.69 -7.30
N GLN A 77 -37.43 18.48 -7.64
CA GLN A 77 -36.85 17.14 -7.66
C GLN A 77 -36.65 16.58 -6.24
N ILE A 78 -36.21 17.41 -5.28
CA ILE A 78 -36.07 17.00 -3.87
C ILE A 78 -37.43 16.57 -3.29
N ASP A 79 -38.51 17.31 -3.59
CA ASP A 79 -39.85 16.97 -3.12
C ASP A 79 -40.36 15.65 -3.71
N PHE A 80 -40.08 15.38 -5.00
CA PHE A 80 -40.43 14.12 -5.65
C PHE A 80 -39.69 12.90 -5.04
N PHE A 81 -38.39 13.04 -4.75
CA PHE A 81 -37.62 11.98 -4.09
C PHE A 81 -38.07 11.75 -2.65
N ARG A 82 -38.43 12.81 -1.92
CA ARG A 82 -38.99 12.72 -0.57
C ARG A 82 -40.32 11.98 -0.57
N GLU A 83 -41.20 12.28 -1.53
CA GLU A 83 -42.49 11.61 -1.67
C GLU A 83 -42.36 10.12 -2.03
N MET A 84 -41.40 9.76 -2.91
CA MET A 84 -41.12 8.36 -3.21
C MET A 84 -40.50 7.61 -2.04
N ALA A 85 -39.60 8.24 -1.29
CA ALA A 85 -39.01 7.63 -0.09
C ALA A 85 -40.06 7.36 0.99
N GLU A 86 -40.99 8.30 1.20
CA GLU A 86 -42.11 8.11 2.13
C GLU A 86 -43.08 7.01 1.66
N LYS A 87 -43.44 6.98 0.37
CA LYS A 87 -44.30 5.92 -0.19
C LYS A 87 -43.66 4.54 -0.11
N THR A 88 -42.36 4.44 -0.39
CA THR A 88 -41.60 3.19 -0.34
C THR A 88 -41.40 2.71 1.11
N GLY A 89 -41.09 3.63 2.03
CA GLY A 89 -40.97 3.32 3.46
C GLY A 89 -42.29 2.85 4.08
N GLN A 90 -43.41 3.46 3.70
CA GLN A 90 -44.74 3.01 4.15
C GLN A 90 -45.14 1.66 3.55
N GLN A 91 -44.75 1.36 2.30
CA GLN A 91 -45.00 0.05 1.69
C GLN A 91 -44.20 -1.05 2.37
N LEU A 92 -42.90 -0.84 2.62
CA LEU A 92 -42.06 -1.81 3.33
C LEU A 92 -42.58 -2.11 4.75
N THR A 93 -43.06 -1.08 5.46
CA THR A 93 -43.60 -1.23 6.82
C THR A 93 -44.88 -2.05 6.83
N LYS A 94 -45.75 -1.86 5.82
CA LYS A 94 -46.98 -2.64 5.64
C LYS A 94 -46.69 -4.09 5.27
N GLU A 95 -45.72 -4.33 4.38
CA GLU A 95 -45.30 -5.69 4.00
C GLU A 95 -44.69 -6.45 5.19
N GLN A 96 -43.84 -5.81 5.98
CA GLN A 96 -43.29 -6.43 7.20
C GLN A 96 -44.37 -6.74 8.24
N GLN A 97 -45.34 -5.83 8.45
CA GLN A 97 -46.46 -6.09 9.36
C GLN A 97 -47.34 -7.24 8.88
N GLU A 98 -47.60 -7.34 7.57
CA GLU A 98 -48.40 -8.43 7.01
C GLU A 98 -47.67 -9.77 7.10
N MET A 99 -46.35 -9.79 6.88
CA MET A 99 -45.52 -10.98 7.04
C MET A 99 -45.46 -11.45 8.50
N LEU A 100 -45.33 -10.53 9.46
CA LEU A 100 -45.38 -10.84 10.89
C LEU A 100 -46.75 -11.38 11.30
N ARG A 101 -47.84 -10.84 10.74
CA ARG A 101 -49.19 -11.33 11.01
C ARG A 101 -49.37 -12.76 10.50
N LYS A 102 -48.96 -13.04 9.25
CA LYS A 102 -48.98 -14.41 8.68
C LYS A 102 -48.15 -15.39 9.51
N ARG A 103 -46.99 -14.97 10.01
CA ARG A 103 -46.15 -15.80 10.89
C ARG A 103 -46.81 -16.07 12.24
N SER A 104 -47.47 -15.07 12.82
CA SER A 104 -48.21 -15.24 14.08
C SER A 104 -49.44 -16.15 13.93
N GLU A 105 -50.12 -16.09 12.78
CA GLU A 105 -51.23 -16.98 12.44
C GLU A 105 -50.76 -18.43 12.23
N GLN A 106 -49.60 -18.64 11.60
CA GLN A 106 -48.97 -19.97 11.46
C GLN A 106 -48.57 -20.57 12.80
N ILE A 107 -47.96 -19.78 13.69
CA ILE A 107 -47.57 -20.24 15.04
C ILE A 107 -48.82 -20.58 15.87
N ALA A 108 -49.92 -19.82 15.73
CA ALA A 108 -51.18 -20.14 16.39
C ALA A 108 -51.81 -21.44 15.86
N GLN A 109 -51.75 -21.68 14.55
CA GLN A 109 -52.21 -22.94 13.94
C GLN A 109 -51.34 -24.14 14.35
N GLU A 110 -50.02 -23.97 14.46
CA GLU A 110 -49.11 -25.00 14.98
C GLU A 110 -49.38 -25.29 16.46
N ALA A 111 -49.71 -24.26 17.26
CA ALA A 111 -50.06 -24.41 18.68
C ALA A 111 -51.41 -25.10 18.92
N ASP A 112 -52.41 -24.88 18.06
CA ASP A 112 -53.70 -25.58 18.13
C ASP A 112 -53.60 -27.03 17.62
N SER A 113 -52.71 -27.29 16.66
CA SER A 113 -52.41 -28.65 16.19
C SER A 113 -51.70 -29.51 17.26
N ALA A 114 -51.03 -28.88 18.23
CA ALA A 114 -50.34 -29.55 19.33
C ALA A 114 -51.25 -29.96 20.51
N LYS A 115 -52.55 -29.62 20.48
CA LYS A 115 -53.55 -30.04 21.51
C LYS A 115 -54.36 -31.29 21.12
N SER A 116 -54.22 -31.80 19.90
CA SER A 116 -54.69 -33.14 19.55
C SER A 116 -53.52 -34.10 19.70
N GLY A 117 -53.58 -34.97 20.72
CA GLY A 117 -52.52 -35.89 21.10
C GLY A 117 -52.23 -36.95 20.03
N GLU A 118 -51.45 -36.59 19.01
CA GLU A 118 -50.88 -37.53 18.07
C GLU A 118 -49.36 -37.32 18.03
N VAL A 119 -48.64 -38.31 18.56
CA VAL A 119 -47.18 -38.38 18.55
C VAL A 119 -46.74 -38.52 17.10
N LYS A 120 -46.34 -37.40 16.48
CA LYS A 120 -45.66 -37.43 15.19
C LYS A 120 -44.22 -37.87 15.39
N GLU A 121 -43.85 -38.86 14.60
CA GLU A 121 -42.53 -39.48 14.50
C GLU A 121 -41.40 -38.44 14.51
N ILE A 122 -40.34 -38.82 15.22
CA ILE A 122 -39.06 -38.11 15.27
C ILE A 122 -38.56 -37.99 13.81
N PRO A 123 -38.40 -36.78 13.25
CA PRO A 123 -37.84 -36.64 11.92
C PRO A 123 -36.39 -37.15 11.91
N PRO A 124 -35.94 -37.78 10.81
CA PRO A 124 -34.60 -38.33 10.71
C PRO A 124 -33.58 -37.23 10.97
N ALA A 125 -32.53 -37.59 11.72
CA ALA A 125 -31.44 -36.73 12.12
C ALA A 125 -31.09 -35.72 11.01
N VAL A 126 -31.42 -34.46 11.28
CA VAL A 126 -30.97 -33.32 10.48
C VAL A 126 -29.45 -33.43 10.48
N VAL A 127 -28.88 -33.79 9.33
CA VAL A 127 -27.46 -33.64 9.09
C VAL A 127 -27.21 -32.14 9.24
N TYR A 128 -26.67 -31.76 10.40
CA TYR A 128 -26.24 -30.39 10.64
C TYR A 128 -25.16 -30.10 9.60
N ASP A 129 -25.55 -29.36 8.56
CA ASP A 129 -24.62 -28.78 7.60
C ASP A 129 -23.89 -27.64 8.33
N GLU A 130 -22.89 -28.03 9.12
CA GLU A 130 -22.06 -27.11 9.92
C GLU A 130 -21.46 -26.01 9.03
N GLU A 131 -21.20 -26.32 7.75
CA GLU A 131 -20.71 -25.34 6.77
C GLU A 131 -21.77 -24.27 6.45
N ALA A 132 -23.03 -24.65 6.27
CA ALA A 132 -24.11 -23.70 6.03
C ALA A 132 -24.40 -22.81 7.25
N GLU A 133 -24.32 -23.35 8.47
CA GLU A 133 -24.45 -22.56 9.70
C GLU A 133 -23.25 -21.64 9.93
N PHE A 134 -22.03 -22.10 9.61
CA PHE A 134 -20.82 -21.29 9.70
C PHE A 134 -20.84 -20.14 8.70
N GLN A 135 -21.32 -20.36 7.48
CA GLN A 135 -21.52 -19.30 6.48
C GLN A 135 -22.55 -18.27 6.95
N LYS A 136 -23.70 -18.72 7.48
CA LYS A 136 -24.72 -17.82 8.06
C LYS A 136 -24.18 -17.03 9.25
N MET A 137 -23.38 -17.66 10.10
CA MET A 137 -22.77 -17.00 11.25
C MET A 137 -21.72 -15.98 10.81
N ASN A 138 -20.90 -16.28 9.81
CA ASN A 138 -19.96 -15.32 9.22
C ASN A 138 -20.69 -14.14 8.56
N GLU A 139 -21.80 -14.38 7.85
CA GLU A 139 -22.64 -13.32 7.31
C GLU A 139 -23.26 -12.45 8.41
N MET A 140 -23.78 -13.06 9.48
CA MET A 140 -24.33 -12.31 10.63
C MET A 140 -23.26 -11.49 11.32
N ILE A 141 -22.05 -12.02 11.53
CA ILE A 141 -20.94 -11.29 12.13
C ILE A 141 -20.54 -10.12 11.24
N ASN A 142 -20.45 -10.32 9.92
CA ASN A 142 -20.13 -9.25 8.98
C ASN A 142 -21.23 -8.17 8.95
N LYS A 143 -22.51 -8.55 8.95
CA LYS A 143 -23.64 -7.62 9.04
C LYS A 143 -23.67 -6.86 10.36
N THR A 144 -23.36 -7.52 11.48
CA THR A 144 -23.33 -6.89 12.80
C THR A 144 -22.16 -5.91 12.90
N ARG A 145 -20.98 -6.26 12.35
CA ARG A 145 -19.84 -5.35 12.26
C ARG A 145 -20.14 -4.16 11.35
N GLN A 146 -20.77 -4.38 10.20
CA GLN A 146 -21.22 -3.30 9.32
C GLN A 146 -22.22 -2.40 10.01
N ALA A 147 -23.25 -2.95 10.66
CA ALA A 147 -24.24 -2.17 11.40
C ALA A 147 -23.61 -1.37 12.57
N GLN A 148 -22.64 -1.95 13.28
CA GLN A 148 -21.90 -1.24 14.33
C GLN A 148 -21.04 -0.11 13.76
N LEU A 149 -20.35 -0.34 12.63
CA LEU A 149 -19.58 0.68 11.92
C LEU A 149 -20.48 1.79 11.38
N GLU A 150 -21.60 1.44 10.74
CA GLU A 150 -22.61 2.37 10.23
C GLU A 150 -23.26 3.19 11.34
N SER A 151 -23.47 2.61 12.53
CA SER A 151 -24.02 3.32 13.69
C SER A 151 -23.02 4.28 14.34
N ALA A 152 -21.72 3.95 14.30
CA ALA A 152 -20.66 4.75 14.94
C ALA A 152 -20.10 5.84 14.01
N ILE A 153 -20.08 5.60 12.71
CA ILE A 153 -19.46 6.48 11.70
C ILE A 153 -20.53 7.23 10.87
N GLY A 154 -21.80 6.81 10.95
CA GLY A 154 -22.86 7.26 10.06
C GLY A 154 -22.84 6.49 8.74
N LYS A 155 -23.99 6.42 8.04
CA LYS A 155 -24.02 5.87 6.69
C LYS A 155 -23.12 6.75 5.80
N PRO A 156 -22.12 6.20 5.09
CA PRO A 156 -21.46 6.96 4.04
C PRO A 156 -22.56 7.40 3.08
N SER A 157 -22.64 8.70 2.80
CA SER A 157 -23.64 9.21 1.87
C SER A 157 -23.51 8.46 0.54
N GLU A 158 -24.60 8.26 -0.21
CA GLU A 158 -24.52 7.65 -1.55
C GLU A 158 -23.48 8.38 -2.43
N ASP A 159 -23.32 9.68 -2.21
CA ASP A 159 -22.30 10.52 -2.83
C ASP A 159 -20.86 10.07 -2.49
N GLU A 160 -20.57 9.66 -1.25
CA GLU A 160 -19.25 9.17 -0.83
C GLU A 160 -18.88 7.86 -1.52
N GLN A 161 -19.85 6.95 -1.70
CA GLN A 161 -19.60 5.67 -2.37
C GLN A 161 -19.37 5.85 -3.86
N ILE A 162 -20.16 6.72 -4.51
CA ILE A 162 -19.99 7.07 -5.93
C ILE A 162 -18.64 7.76 -6.16
N ASN A 163 -18.25 8.66 -5.26
CA ASN A 163 -16.93 9.31 -5.29
C ASN A 163 -15.78 8.32 -5.06
N ALA A 164 -15.93 7.34 -4.17
CA ALA A 164 -14.91 6.32 -3.94
C ALA A 164 -14.69 5.43 -5.18
N ILE A 165 -15.76 5.03 -5.86
CA ILE A 165 -15.69 4.20 -7.08
C ILE A 165 -15.03 4.98 -8.22
N SER A 166 -15.38 6.26 -8.42
CA SER A 166 -14.79 7.09 -9.48
C SER A 166 -13.32 7.39 -9.22
N VAL A 167 -12.92 7.61 -7.96
CA VAL A 167 -11.51 7.72 -7.55
C VAL A 167 -10.76 6.44 -7.84
N TYR A 168 -11.33 5.27 -7.48
CA TYR A 168 -10.68 3.98 -7.73
C TYR A 168 -10.47 3.72 -9.23
N GLN A 169 -11.48 3.98 -10.07
CA GLN A 169 -11.34 3.84 -11.53
C GLN A 169 -10.26 4.76 -12.09
N ARG A 170 -10.19 6.01 -11.63
CA ARG A 170 -9.16 6.98 -12.07
C ARG A 170 -7.76 6.56 -11.64
N VAL A 171 -7.58 6.15 -10.38
CA VAL A 171 -6.30 5.65 -9.87
C VAL A 171 -5.90 4.35 -10.57
N SER A 172 -6.82 3.40 -10.73
CA SER A 172 -6.58 2.12 -11.40
C SER A 172 -6.15 2.29 -12.86
N THR A 173 -6.72 3.26 -13.59
CA THR A 173 -6.34 3.54 -14.98
C THR A 173 -4.89 4.02 -15.08
N TRP A 174 -4.43 4.82 -14.12
CA TRP A 174 -3.07 5.36 -14.10
C TRP A 174 -2.07 4.46 -13.35
N ALA A 175 -2.54 3.48 -12.58
CA ALA A 175 -1.71 2.59 -11.78
C ALA A 175 -0.68 1.85 -12.64
N GLY A 176 -1.09 1.34 -13.81
CA GLY A 176 -0.20 0.61 -14.74
C GLY A 176 1.06 1.40 -15.12
N PRO A 177 0.92 2.58 -15.76
CA PRO A 177 2.06 3.46 -16.07
C PRO A 177 2.92 3.82 -14.86
N PHE A 178 2.31 4.10 -13.70
CA PHE A 178 3.07 4.41 -12.49
C PHE A 178 3.86 3.22 -11.96
N ILE A 179 3.28 2.01 -11.95
CA ILE A 179 3.97 0.78 -11.54
C ILE A 179 5.14 0.49 -12.48
N PHE A 180 4.93 0.65 -13.79
CA PHE A 180 6.00 0.48 -14.78
C PHE A 180 7.16 1.46 -14.55
N LEU A 181 6.85 2.74 -14.35
CA LEU A 181 7.85 3.77 -14.09
C LEU A 181 8.53 3.59 -12.72
N ALA A 182 7.79 3.11 -11.71
CA ALA A 182 8.33 2.73 -10.42
C ALA A 182 9.31 1.55 -10.56
N GLY A 183 9.00 0.57 -11.40
CA GLY A 183 9.92 -0.52 -11.73
C GLY A 183 11.24 -0.01 -12.35
N ILE A 184 11.16 0.88 -13.33
CA ILE A 184 12.35 1.46 -13.97
C ILE A 184 13.19 2.28 -12.98
N THR A 185 12.56 3.14 -12.19
CA THR A 185 13.26 3.98 -11.20
C THR A 185 13.82 3.17 -10.03
N PHE A 186 13.15 2.09 -9.65
CA PHE A 186 13.66 1.14 -8.66
C PHE A 186 14.88 0.37 -9.20
N LEU A 187 14.82 -0.12 -10.45
CA LEU A 187 15.97 -0.75 -11.12
C LEU A 187 17.14 0.21 -11.26
N TRP A 188 16.87 1.48 -11.58
CA TRP A 188 17.89 2.54 -11.57
C TRP A 188 18.54 2.65 -10.19
N GLY A 189 17.74 2.68 -9.11
CA GLY A 189 18.27 2.75 -7.75
C GLY A 189 19.16 1.58 -7.39
N ILE A 190 18.73 0.34 -7.69
CA ILE A 190 19.56 -0.86 -7.48
C ILE A 190 20.87 -0.77 -8.29
N PHE A 191 20.76 -0.40 -9.56
CA PHE A 191 21.91 -0.32 -10.46
C PHE A 191 22.87 0.79 -10.06
N TYR A 192 22.38 1.95 -9.62
CA TYR A 192 23.20 3.14 -9.33
C TYR A 192 23.77 3.14 -7.90
N LEU A 193 23.15 2.41 -6.96
CA LEU A 193 23.55 2.41 -5.55
C LEU A 193 25.04 2.07 -5.33
N PRO A 194 25.64 1.02 -5.93
CA PRO A 194 27.04 0.71 -5.72
C PRO A 194 27.98 1.83 -6.20
N VAL A 195 27.68 2.46 -7.34
CA VAL A 195 28.51 3.57 -7.83
C VAL A 195 28.35 4.82 -6.96
N ALA A 196 27.15 5.10 -6.44
CA ALA A 196 26.95 6.22 -5.54
C ALA A 196 27.81 6.07 -4.28
N TYR A 197 27.92 4.86 -3.72
CA TYR A 197 28.84 4.58 -2.61
C TYR A 197 30.30 4.79 -2.99
N ILE A 198 30.72 4.35 -4.18
CA ILE A 198 32.09 4.56 -4.68
C ILE A 198 32.37 6.06 -4.79
N VAL A 199 31.48 6.83 -5.42
CA VAL A 199 31.60 8.30 -5.57
C VAL A 199 31.66 8.97 -4.20
N ALA A 200 30.81 8.58 -3.26
CA ALA A 200 30.82 9.12 -1.90
C ALA A 200 32.16 8.86 -1.19
N ALA A 201 32.69 7.63 -1.32
CA ALA A 201 33.93 7.22 -0.69
C ALA A 201 35.14 8.02 -1.21
N TYR A 202 35.23 8.22 -2.53
CA TYR A 202 36.43 8.83 -3.12
C TYR A 202 36.35 10.36 -3.22
N THR A 203 35.17 10.95 -3.40
CA THR A 203 35.03 12.43 -3.51
C THR A 203 34.92 13.11 -2.15
N ARG A 204 34.42 12.39 -1.13
CA ARG A 204 34.02 12.93 0.17
C ARG A 204 33.15 14.20 0.06
N ASN A 205 32.38 14.35 -1.02
CA ASN A 205 31.55 15.54 -1.27
C ASN A 205 30.14 15.15 -1.69
N ILE A 206 29.14 15.60 -0.92
CA ILE A 206 27.73 15.29 -1.15
C ILE A 206 27.22 15.79 -2.50
N ARG A 207 27.73 16.94 -2.99
CA ARG A 207 27.31 17.49 -4.30
C ARG A 207 27.72 16.56 -5.45
N SER A 208 28.86 15.88 -5.30
CA SER A 208 29.33 14.92 -6.30
C SER A 208 28.48 13.65 -6.31
N VAL A 209 27.98 13.22 -5.14
CA VAL A 209 27.08 12.07 -5.00
C VAL A 209 25.73 12.32 -5.67
N PHE A 210 25.24 13.56 -5.65
CA PHE A 210 23.98 13.94 -6.32
C PHE A 210 24.10 14.14 -7.82
N ASN A 211 25.31 14.22 -8.38
CA ASN A 211 25.49 14.43 -9.80
C ASN A 211 25.57 13.07 -10.54
N PRO A 212 24.50 12.64 -11.23
CA PRO A 212 24.49 11.36 -11.93
C PRO A 212 25.59 11.25 -12.99
N ALA A 213 26.02 12.38 -13.57
CA ALA A 213 27.09 12.38 -14.57
C ALA A 213 28.43 11.87 -13.99
N ILE A 214 28.73 12.19 -12.72
CA ILE A 214 29.94 11.71 -12.05
C ILE A 214 29.85 10.21 -11.79
N GLY A 215 28.67 9.72 -11.39
CA GLY A 215 28.44 8.28 -11.23
C GLY A 215 28.56 7.53 -12.56
N LEU A 216 27.98 8.05 -13.65
CA LEU A 216 28.10 7.43 -14.98
C LEU A 216 29.55 7.43 -15.50
N ASP A 217 30.30 8.51 -15.27
CA ASP A 217 31.74 8.55 -15.58
C ASP A 217 32.52 7.50 -14.75
N THR A 218 32.17 7.36 -13.48
CA THR A 218 32.75 6.34 -12.58
C THR A 218 32.45 4.92 -13.07
N ILE A 219 31.22 4.63 -13.50
CA ILE A 219 30.86 3.34 -14.11
C ILE A 219 31.71 3.08 -15.35
N LYS A 220 31.83 4.09 -16.23
CA LYS A 220 32.63 3.98 -17.46
C LYS A 220 34.11 3.71 -17.17
N ARG A 221 34.68 4.36 -16.15
CA ARG A 221 36.07 4.15 -15.71
C ARG A 221 36.29 2.75 -15.13
N LEU A 222 35.36 2.26 -14.30
CA LEU A 222 35.44 0.90 -13.75
C LEU A 222 35.28 -0.17 -14.84
N GLY A 223 34.43 0.09 -15.83
CA GLY A 223 34.18 -0.83 -16.94
C GLY A 223 33.67 -2.18 -16.43
N PHE A 224 34.34 -3.27 -16.81
CA PHE A 224 33.91 -4.62 -16.43
C PHE A 224 34.00 -4.91 -14.92
N ASP A 225 34.86 -4.20 -14.19
CA ASP A 225 34.93 -4.35 -12.73
C ASP A 225 33.63 -3.88 -12.07
N TYR A 226 32.91 -2.92 -12.67
CA TYR A 226 31.61 -2.52 -12.18
C TYR A 226 30.57 -3.65 -12.24
N VAL A 227 30.57 -4.41 -13.35
CA VAL A 227 29.67 -5.56 -13.52
C VAL A 227 29.94 -6.62 -12.45
N LYS A 228 31.21 -6.84 -12.09
CA LYS A 228 31.57 -7.75 -10.98
C LYS A 228 31.04 -7.25 -9.64
N ILE A 229 31.16 -5.94 -9.36
CA ILE A 229 30.61 -5.33 -8.14
C ILE A 229 29.10 -5.55 -8.08
N LEU A 230 28.37 -5.32 -9.18
CA LEU A 230 26.93 -5.55 -9.25
C LEU A 230 26.58 -7.02 -9.01
N LEU A 231 27.29 -7.95 -9.64
CA LEU A 231 27.06 -9.38 -9.45
C LEU A 231 27.32 -9.81 -8.00
N MET A 232 28.39 -9.29 -7.37
CA MET A 232 28.68 -9.56 -5.97
C MET A 232 27.61 -8.97 -5.04
N ALA A 233 27.17 -7.74 -5.29
CA ALA A 233 26.09 -7.10 -4.54
C ALA A 233 24.79 -7.91 -4.63
N PHE A 234 24.45 -8.35 -5.84
CA PHE A 234 23.27 -9.18 -6.10
C PHE A 234 23.36 -10.53 -5.37
N LEU A 235 24.53 -11.19 -5.40
CA LEU A 235 24.76 -12.43 -4.68
C LEU A 235 24.62 -12.26 -3.16
N LEU A 236 25.16 -11.17 -2.60
CA LEU A 236 24.98 -10.83 -1.19
C LEU A 236 23.50 -10.62 -0.84
N TRP A 237 22.71 -9.99 -1.73
CA TRP A 237 21.26 -9.84 -1.56
C TRP A 237 20.53 -11.18 -1.57
N ILE A 238 20.88 -12.10 -2.46
CA ILE A 238 20.30 -13.47 -2.48
C ILE A 238 20.63 -14.19 -1.17
N ILE A 239 21.89 -14.12 -0.70
CA ILE A 239 22.30 -14.73 0.57
C ILE A 239 21.52 -14.11 1.74
N ALA A 240 21.44 -12.77 1.80
CA ALA A 240 20.69 -12.06 2.84
C ALA A 240 19.21 -12.48 2.85
N GLY A 241 18.57 -12.51 1.69
CA GLY A 241 17.18 -12.93 1.52
C GLY A 241 16.96 -14.39 1.90
N GLY A 242 17.88 -15.29 1.51
CA GLY A 242 17.83 -16.71 1.85
C GLY A 242 17.97 -16.96 3.36
N ILE A 243 18.92 -16.28 4.02
CA ILE A 243 19.09 -16.36 5.47
C ILE A 243 17.86 -15.77 6.19
N GLY A 244 17.37 -14.61 5.75
CA GLY A 244 16.17 -13.98 6.31
C GLY A 244 14.93 -14.89 6.20
N TYR A 245 14.74 -15.52 5.04
CA TYR A 245 13.67 -16.48 4.82
C TYR A 245 13.80 -17.72 5.72
N ALA A 246 15.00 -18.32 5.79
CA ALA A 246 15.25 -19.47 6.65
C ALA A 246 15.02 -19.15 8.14
N LEU A 247 15.49 -17.99 8.61
CA LEU A 247 15.22 -17.52 9.97
C LEU A 247 13.72 -17.32 10.23
N SER A 248 13.00 -16.73 9.27
CA SER A 248 11.55 -16.55 9.37
C SER A 248 10.81 -17.89 9.56
N LEU A 249 11.21 -18.93 8.83
CA LEU A 249 10.64 -20.27 8.98
C LEU A 249 10.97 -20.90 10.35
N VAL A 250 12.24 -20.82 10.78
CA VAL A 250 12.71 -21.42 12.04
C VAL A 250 12.04 -20.77 13.24
N PHE A 251 11.87 -19.45 13.22
CA PHE A 251 11.29 -18.70 14.32
C PHE A 251 9.81 -18.38 14.12
N ALA A 252 9.13 -18.92 13.11
CA ALA A 252 7.70 -18.71 12.90
C ALA A 252 6.83 -18.90 14.17
N PRO A 253 7.14 -19.86 15.08
CA PRO A 253 6.40 -20.01 16.34
C PRO A 253 6.52 -18.83 17.32
N PHE A 254 7.51 -17.95 17.14
CA PHE A 254 7.76 -16.78 17.99
C PHE A 254 7.20 -15.48 17.39
N ASP A 255 6.43 -15.56 16.31
CA ASP A 255 5.80 -14.40 15.69
C ASP A 255 4.62 -13.91 16.54
N LEU A 256 4.80 -12.78 17.22
CA LEU A 256 3.79 -12.21 18.11
C LEU A 256 2.90 -11.20 17.36
N PRO A 257 1.58 -11.20 17.60
CA PRO A 257 0.69 -10.16 17.08
C PRO A 257 1.20 -8.76 17.48
N ARG A 258 1.35 -7.86 16.51
CA ARG A 258 1.87 -6.48 16.62
C ARG A 258 3.38 -6.32 16.80
N LEU A 259 4.05 -7.20 17.54
CA LEU A 259 5.51 -7.09 17.76
C LEU A 259 6.33 -7.75 16.65
N GLY A 260 5.71 -8.67 15.90
CA GLY A 260 6.39 -9.46 14.90
C GLY A 260 7.37 -10.45 15.53
N ASN A 261 8.29 -10.94 14.71
CA ASN A 261 9.30 -11.89 15.11
C ASN A 261 10.59 -11.20 15.59
N ILE A 262 10.59 -10.71 16.83
CA ILE A 262 11.73 -10.01 17.44
C ILE A 262 13.05 -10.82 17.34
N PRO A 263 13.07 -12.14 17.64
CA PRO A 263 14.28 -12.95 17.45
C PRO A 263 14.82 -12.92 16.02
N VAL A 264 13.95 -13.01 15.01
CA VAL A 264 14.37 -12.91 13.60
C VAL A 264 14.95 -11.54 13.30
N ILE A 265 14.34 -10.46 13.77
CA ILE A 265 14.86 -9.10 13.57
C ILE A 265 16.26 -8.97 14.19
N ALA A 266 16.45 -9.46 15.42
CA ALA A 266 17.74 -9.40 16.10
C ALA A 266 18.83 -10.16 15.33
N VAL A 267 18.58 -11.43 14.98
CA VAL A 267 19.58 -12.26 14.28
C VAL A 267 19.82 -11.76 12.84
N SER A 268 18.76 -11.40 12.12
CA SER A 268 18.87 -10.86 10.75
C SER A 268 19.63 -9.54 10.72
N SER A 269 19.54 -8.70 11.77
CA SER A 269 20.31 -7.46 11.86
C SER A 269 21.83 -7.71 11.93
N VAL A 270 22.27 -8.73 12.69
CA VAL A 270 23.69 -9.10 12.80
C VAL A 270 24.22 -9.62 11.47
N VAL A 271 23.43 -10.47 10.80
CA VAL A 271 23.76 -10.98 9.46
C VAL A 271 23.83 -9.83 8.45
N THR A 272 22.85 -8.93 8.47
CA THR A 272 22.79 -7.77 7.57
C THR A 272 24.01 -6.87 7.80
N PHE A 273 24.35 -6.59 9.05
CA PHE A 273 25.54 -5.82 9.41
C PHE A 273 26.83 -6.47 8.88
N TYR A 274 26.99 -7.78 9.06
CA TYR A 274 28.14 -8.51 8.51
C TYR A 274 28.20 -8.39 6.98
N LEU A 275 27.09 -8.60 6.28
CA LEU A 275 27.04 -8.48 4.82
C LEU A 275 27.30 -7.05 4.35
N SER A 276 26.89 -6.03 5.11
CA SER A 276 27.24 -4.62 4.83
C SER A 276 28.74 -4.37 4.94
N ILE A 277 29.43 -4.97 5.93
CA ILE A 277 30.90 -4.90 6.04
C ILE A 277 31.55 -5.57 4.83
N VAL A 278 31.11 -6.77 4.47
CA VAL A 278 31.64 -7.49 3.29
C VAL A 278 31.46 -6.65 2.03
N PHE A 279 30.29 -6.05 1.84
CA PHE A 279 30.03 -5.16 0.72
C PHE A 279 30.95 -3.94 0.71
N SER A 280 31.16 -3.30 1.87
CA SER A 280 32.10 -2.17 2.01
C SER A 280 33.53 -2.56 1.62
N ILE A 281 34.01 -3.75 2.04
CA ILE A 281 35.33 -4.27 1.66
C ILE A 281 35.43 -4.51 0.16
N ILE A 282 34.38 -5.05 -0.47
CA ILE A 282 34.34 -5.26 -1.93
C ILE A 282 34.48 -3.93 -2.66
N LEU A 283 33.74 -2.89 -2.25
CA LEU A 283 33.85 -1.56 -2.83
C LEU A 283 35.24 -0.95 -2.62
N GLY A 284 35.77 -1.03 -1.41
CA GLY A 284 37.13 -0.55 -1.09
C GLY A 284 38.21 -1.25 -1.90
N SER A 285 38.12 -2.57 -2.05
CA SER A 285 39.03 -3.37 -2.88
C SER A 285 38.92 -3.00 -4.36
N ALA A 286 37.70 -2.80 -4.87
CA ALA A 286 37.49 -2.39 -6.25
C ALA A 286 38.06 -1.00 -6.53
N LEU A 287 37.88 -0.06 -5.60
CA LEU A 287 38.48 1.28 -5.65
C LEU A 287 40.01 1.21 -5.63
N TYR A 288 40.58 0.45 -4.70
CA TYR A 288 42.03 0.28 -4.58
C TYR A 288 42.65 -0.29 -5.87
N LYS A 289 42.05 -1.35 -6.45
CA LYS A 289 42.53 -1.96 -7.70
C LYS A 289 42.39 -1.06 -8.92
N ASN A 290 41.53 -0.05 -8.84
CA ASN A 290 41.27 0.90 -9.93
C ASN A 290 41.79 2.31 -9.61
N SER A 291 42.67 2.46 -8.61
CA SER A 291 43.19 3.76 -8.16
C SER A 291 43.71 4.63 -9.30
N ASP A 292 44.41 4.02 -10.25
CA ASP A 292 45.06 4.71 -11.37
C ASP A 292 44.07 5.34 -12.35
N LYS A 293 42.83 4.84 -12.36
CA LYS A 293 41.75 5.32 -13.23
C LYS A 293 41.04 6.54 -12.64
N PHE A 294 41.24 6.79 -11.35
CA PHE A 294 40.65 7.89 -10.62
C PHE A 294 41.71 8.95 -10.33
N PRO A 295 41.36 10.25 -10.37
CA PRO A 295 42.30 11.33 -10.05
C PRO A 295 42.67 11.41 -8.55
N LEU A 296 42.49 10.32 -7.79
CA LEU A 296 42.57 10.27 -6.33
C LEU A 296 43.95 10.60 -5.75
N PHE A 297 45.00 10.56 -6.56
CA PHE A 297 46.39 10.65 -6.09
C PHE A 297 47.25 11.69 -6.83
N LYS A 298 46.68 12.55 -7.67
CA LYS A 298 47.47 13.56 -8.42
C LYS A 298 47.58 14.93 -7.74
N THR A 299 46.95 15.11 -6.59
CA THR A 299 46.92 16.39 -5.86
C THR A 299 46.99 16.18 -4.34
N ILE A 300 48.00 15.45 -3.89
CA ILE A 300 48.60 15.61 -2.55
C ILE A 300 50.11 15.71 -2.75
#